data_AF-A0A7S1PJW1-F1
#
_entry.id   AF-A0A7S1PJW1-F1
#
_cell.length_a   1.000
_cell.length_b   1.000
_cell.length_c   1.000
_cell.angle_alpha   90.00
_cell.angle_beta   90.00
_cell.angle_gamma   90.00
#
_symmetry.space_group_name_H-M   'P 1'
#
loop_
_entity.id
_entity.type
_entity.pdbx_description
1 polymer ?
#
loop_
_entity_poly.entity_id
_entity_poly.type
_entity_poly.pdbx_seq_one_letter_code
_entity_poly.pdbx_strand_id
1 'polypeptide(L)'
;MGAVFVLHGSYESPEGQYGLGFEPFADERGFIVVYPTMSDPKGANWAYTDDLPYMAALVEVLTKDFSVDPALIFACGHSSGGSMSLFLQNEAKFLTAVGAVEAGVGHMDEWHMDERGIRTMVVWNHGDPVLAEFGGEELYRSTISTLRRRGTQQPYARDALPTSDRIVKAELQKYAEDAAPPLVMLSFRSEPGTHAWLRHPNCTFDSTEQLVRFFFDWPAQAWVI
;
A
#
# COMPACT_ATOMS: atom_id res chain seq x y z
N MET A 1 3.37 -8.64 18.97
CA MET A 1 3.13 -9.25 17.64
C MET A 1 2.31 -8.27 16.83
N GLY A 2 2.64 -8.05 15.55
CA GLY A 2 1.87 -7.15 14.68
C GLY A 2 0.83 -7.87 13.83
N ALA A 3 0.11 -7.13 12.99
CA ALA A 3 -0.73 -7.67 11.93
C ALA A 3 -0.65 -6.84 10.64
N VAL A 4 -0.70 -7.51 9.49
CA VAL A 4 -0.75 -6.90 8.16
C VAL A 4 -1.97 -7.41 7.41
N PHE A 5 -2.88 -6.52 7.07
CA PHE A 5 -4.01 -6.80 6.19
C PHE A 5 -3.55 -6.68 4.73
N VAL A 6 -3.89 -7.67 3.90
CA VAL A 6 -3.55 -7.70 2.47
C VAL A 6 -4.83 -7.79 1.64
N LEU A 7 -5.25 -6.65 1.10
CA LEU A 7 -6.51 -6.44 0.41
C LEU A 7 -6.37 -6.77 -1.08
N HIS A 8 -7.21 -7.68 -1.57
CA HIS A 8 -7.21 -8.09 -2.97
C HIS A 8 -7.78 -7.02 -3.91
N GLY A 9 -7.35 -7.07 -5.18
CA GLY A 9 -7.84 -6.22 -6.26
C GLY A 9 -9.20 -6.65 -6.82
N SER A 10 -9.67 -5.94 -7.84
CA SER A 10 -10.91 -6.23 -8.55
C SER A 10 -10.88 -7.64 -9.13
N TYR A 11 -11.94 -8.41 -8.92
CA TYR A 11 -12.08 -9.79 -9.43
C TYR A 11 -11.02 -10.80 -8.94
N GLU A 12 -10.12 -10.37 -8.06
CA GLU A 12 -9.18 -11.25 -7.35
C GLU A 12 -9.87 -11.89 -6.14
N SER A 13 -9.11 -12.68 -5.37
CA SER A 13 -9.60 -13.32 -4.15
C SER A 13 -8.55 -13.22 -3.04
N PRO A 14 -8.94 -13.38 -1.76
CA PRO A 14 -7.97 -13.44 -0.66
C PRO A 14 -6.94 -14.57 -0.83
N GLU A 15 -7.34 -15.72 -1.40
CA GLU A 15 -6.41 -16.83 -1.68
C GLU A 15 -5.37 -16.46 -2.73
N GLY A 16 -5.69 -15.56 -3.67
CA GLY A 16 -4.73 -15.02 -4.64
C GLY A 16 -3.69 -14.09 -4.00
N GLN A 17 -3.99 -13.52 -2.82
CA GLN A 17 -3.04 -12.72 -2.05
C GLN A 17 -2.15 -13.59 -1.15
N TYR A 18 -2.62 -14.79 -0.80
CA TYR A 18 -1.79 -15.78 -0.14
C TYR A 18 -0.63 -16.19 -1.06
N GLY A 19 0.58 -16.22 -0.53
CA GLY A 19 1.77 -16.52 -1.33
C GLY A 19 2.33 -15.31 -2.09
N LEU A 20 1.83 -14.09 -1.82
CA LEU A 20 2.56 -12.85 -2.13
C LEU A 20 3.81 -12.67 -1.26
N GLY A 21 4.12 -13.63 -0.38
CA GLY A 21 5.41 -13.71 0.31
C GLY A 21 5.44 -12.98 1.64
N PHE A 22 4.28 -12.65 2.21
CA PHE A 22 4.19 -12.11 3.55
C PHE A 22 4.45 -13.20 4.60
N GLU A 23 4.13 -14.45 4.28
CA GLU A 23 4.19 -15.57 5.22
C GLU A 23 5.60 -15.85 5.75
N PRO A 24 6.67 -15.91 4.92
CA PRO A 24 8.02 -16.08 5.43
C PRO A 24 8.45 -14.92 6.36
N PHE A 25 8.06 -13.69 6.05
CA PHE A 25 8.33 -12.54 6.93
C PHE A 25 7.50 -12.58 8.22
N ALA A 26 6.26 -13.07 8.15
CA ALA A 26 5.39 -13.26 9.30
C ALA A 26 5.96 -14.28 10.27
N ASP A 27 6.45 -15.41 9.75
CA ASP A 27 7.14 -16.45 10.52
C ASP A 27 8.43 -15.93 11.16
N GLU A 28 9.22 -15.14 10.43
CA GLU A 28 10.50 -14.59 10.91
C GLU A 28 10.31 -13.48 11.95
N ARG A 29 9.41 -12.53 11.68
CA ARG A 29 9.27 -11.28 12.45
C ARG A 29 8.15 -11.34 13.48
N GLY A 30 7.32 -12.38 13.48
CA GLY A 30 6.23 -12.57 14.44
C GLY A 30 5.09 -11.58 14.25
N PHE A 31 4.41 -11.64 13.10
CA PHE A 31 3.16 -10.92 12.83
C PHE A 31 2.11 -11.82 12.17
N ILE A 32 0.84 -11.43 12.23
CA ILE A 32 -0.26 -12.14 11.56
C ILE A 32 -0.51 -11.51 10.19
N VAL A 33 -0.68 -12.33 9.15
CA VAL A 33 -1.19 -11.87 7.85
C VAL A 33 -2.68 -12.13 7.76
N VAL A 34 -3.45 -11.12 7.39
CA VAL A 34 -4.90 -11.18 7.28
C VAL A 34 -5.31 -10.94 5.84
N TYR A 35 -6.05 -11.86 5.26
CA TYR A 35 -6.52 -11.81 3.88
C TYR A 35 -8.04 -11.65 3.86
N PRO A 36 -8.58 -10.44 4.10
CA PRO A 36 -10.02 -10.21 4.08
C PRO A 36 -10.56 -10.30 2.65
N THR A 37 -11.86 -10.57 2.54
CA THR A 37 -12.59 -10.61 1.26
C THR A 37 -13.50 -9.39 1.16
N MET A 38 -13.69 -8.86 -0.05
CA MET A 38 -14.77 -7.92 -0.35
C MET A 38 -16.15 -8.50 0.02
N SER A 39 -17.11 -7.62 0.31
CA SER A 39 -18.50 -8.00 0.58
C SER A 39 -19.16 -8.73 -0.60
N ASP A 40 -18.81 -8.34 -1.84
CA ASP A 40 -18.98 -9.16 -3.04
C ASP A 40 -17.64 -9.84 -3.37
N PRO A 41 -17.47 -11.15 -3.08
CA PRO A 41 -16.21 -11.86 -3.30
C PRO A 41 -15.73 -11.92 -4.76
N LYS A 42 -16.58 -11.56 -5.73
CA LYS A 42 -16.23 -11.46 -7.15
C LYS A 42 -16.42 -10.03 -7.68
N GLY A 43 -16.56 -9.08 -6.77
CA GLY A 43 -16.79 -7.69 -7.05
C GLY A 43 -15.56 -6.99 -7.65
N ALA A 44 -15.82 -5.82 -8.22
CA ALA A 44 -14.76 -4.95 -8.71
C ALA A 44 -14.21 -4.03 -7.61
N ASN A 45 -15.00 -3.72 -6.59
CA ASN A 45 -14.71 -2.66 -5.64
C ASN A 45 -14.97 -3.09 -4.21
N TRP A 46 -14.11 -2.62 -3.31
CA TRP A 46 -14.42 -2.51 -1.88
C TRP A 46 -15.56 -1.51 -1.67
N ALA A 47 -16.28 -1.62 -0.56
CA ALA A 47 -17.39 -0.73 -0.22
C ALA A 47 -16.94 0.49 0.60
N TYR A 48 -15.63 0.69 0.77
CA TYR A 48 -15.02 1.87 1.39
C TYR A 48 -15.60 2.20 2.77
N THR A 49 -16.43 3.23 2.88
CA THR A 49 -17.04 3.65 4.16
C THR A 49 -17.81 2.51 4.82
N ASP A 50 -18.53 1.70 4.03
CA ASP A 50 -19.34 0.60 4.55
C ASP A 50 -18.50 -0.59 5.05
N ASP A 51 -17.24 -0.71 4.60
CA ASP A 51 -16.30 -1.74 5.07
C ASP A 51 -15.52 -1.32 6.34
N LEU A 52 -15.57 -0.05 6.75
CA LEU A 52 -14.85 0.42 7.96
C LEU A 52 -15.24 -0.34 9.24
N PRO A 53 -16.54 -0.59 9.53
CA PRO A 53 -16.92 -1.37 10.70
C PRO A 53 -16.40 -2.81 10.66
N TYR A 54 -16.34 -3.42 9.47
CA TYR A 54 -15.79 -4.76 9.29
C TYR A 54 -14.29 -4.79 9.57
N MET A 55 -13.53 -3.83 9.03
CA MET A 55 -12.09 -3.72 9.29
C MET A 55 -11.80 -3.48 10.77
N ALA A 56 -12.58 -2.62 11.45
CA ALA A 56 -12.45 -2.38 12.88
C ALA A 56 -12.75 -3.64 13.72
N ALA A 57 -13.77 -4.41 13.35
CA ALA A 57 -14.12 -5.66 14.03
C ALA A 57 -13.01 -6.73 13.88
N LEU A 58 -12.37 -6.83 12.71
CA LEU A 58 -11.21 -7.71 12.53
C LEU A 58 -10.05 -7.31 13.45
N VAL A 59 -9.76 -6.01 13.57
CA VAL A 59 -8.74 -5.50 14.49
C VAL A 59 -9.07 -5.82 15.95
N GLU A 60 -10.35 -5.71 16.35
CA GLU A 60 -10.78 -6.09 17.70
C GLU A 60 -10.51 -7.57 17.99
N VAL A 61 -10.86 -8.46 17.05
CA VAL A 61 -10.59 -9.90 17.16
C VAL A 61 -9.08 -10.17 17.27
N LEU A 62 -8.26 -9.56 16.41
CA LEU A 62 -6.80 -9.72 16.44
C LEU A 62 -6.20 -9.26 17.77
N THR A 63 -6.67 -8.12 18.29
CA THR A 63 -6.17 -7.56 19.55
C THR A 63 -6.58 -8.42 20.73
N LYS A 64 -7.85 -8.85 20.78
CA LYS A 64 -8.42 -9.57 21.93
C LYS A 64 -8.00 -11.04 21.97
N ASP A 65 -8.09 -11.73 20.83
CA ASP A 65 -7.96 -13.18 20.78
C ASP A 65 -6.54 -13.63 20.39
N PHE A 66 -5.77 -12.76 19.74
CA PHE A 66 -4.41 -13.05 19.26
C PHE A 66 -3.33 -12.16 19.87
N SER A 67 -3.69 -11.26 20.81
CA SER A 67 -2.74 -10.34 21.47
C SER A 67 -1.89 -9.52 20.47
N VAL A 68 -2.49 -9.16 19.32
CA VAL A 68 -1.87 -8.22 18.38
C VAL A 68 -1.74 -6.85 19.06
N ASP A 69 -0.56 -6.24 18.93
CA ASP A 69 -0.29 -4.92 19.43
C ASP A 69 -1.00 -3.87 18.55
N PRO A 70 -1.91 -3.05 19.10
CA PRO A 70 -2.60 -1.99 18.35
C PRO A 70 -1.66 -0.98 17.68
N ALA A 71 -0.41 -0.85 18.16
CA ALA A 71 0.60 0.01 17.56
C ALA A 71 1.31 -0.62 16.34
N LEU A 72 1.01 -1.88 16.00
CA LEU A 72 1.64 -2.65 14.93
C LEU A 72 0.60 -3.25 13.98
N ILE A 73 -0.43 -2.47 13.65
CA ILE A 73 -1.48 -2.86 12.69
C ILE A 73 -1.31 -2.07 11.41
N PHE A 74 -1.16 -2.79 10.30
CA PHE A 74 -0.88 -2.25 8.98
C PHE A 74 -1.85 -2.80 7.94
N ALA A 75 -2.05 -2.09 6.84
CA ALA A 75 -2.82 -2.59 5.71
C ALA A 75 -2.10 -2.31 4.39
N CYS A 76 -2.26 -3.18 3.41
CA CYS A 76 -1.85 -2.92 2.05
C CYS A 76 -2.77 -3.66 1.08
N GLY A 77 -2.66 -3.35 -0.21
CA GLY A 77 -3.40 -4.09 -1.22
C GLY A 77 -2.98 -3.78 -2.63
N HIS A 78 -3.47 -4.62 -3.54
CA HIS A 78 -3.26 -4.52 -4.98
C HIS A 78 -4.43 -3.80 -5.64
N SER A 79 -4.17 -2.90 -6.61
CA SER A 79 -5.22 -2.34 -7.47
C SER A 79 -6.39 -1.75 -6.65
N SER A 80 -7.62 -2.25 -6.79
CA SER A 80 -8.77 -1.86 -5.95
C SER A 80 -8.52 -1.99 -4.44
N GLY A 81 -7.83 -3.05 -3.98
CA GLY A 81 -7.41 -3.19 -2.58
C GLY A 81 -6.32 -2.19 -2.17
N GLY A 82 -5.50 -1.75 -3.12
CA GLY A 82 -4.55 -0.65 -2.92
C GLY A 82 -5.28 0.68 -2.76
N SER A 83 -6.26 0.97 -3.61
CA SER A 83 -7.13 2.15 -3.50
C SER A 83 -7.90 2.17 -2.18
N MET A 84 -8.40 1.01 -1.75
CA MET A 84 -9.02 0.84 -0.42
C MET A 84 -8.02 1.09 0.72
N SER A 85 -6.78 0.63 0.59
CA SER A 85 -5.71 0.92 1.56
C SER A 85 -5.42 2.43 1.66
N LEU A 86 -5.44 3.15 0.54
CA LEU A 86 -5.29 4.61 0.50
C LEU A 86 -6.49 5.36 1.11
N PHE A 87 -7.70 4.81 1.02
CA PHE A 87 -8.84 5.32 1.78
C PHE A 87 -8.65 5.06 3.29
N LEU A 88 -8.28 3.83 3.66
CA LEU A 88 -8.08 3.44 5.06
C LEU A 88 -6.99 4.26 5.75
N GLN A 89 -5.91 4.67 5.07
CA GLN A 89 -4.94 5.57 5.73
C GLN A 89 -5.54 6.90 6.17
N ASN A 90 -6.63 7.33 5.53
CA ASN A 90 -7.32 8.56 5.90
C ASN A 90 -8.27 8.35 7.07
N GLU A 91 -9.07 7.29 6.97
CA GLU A 91 -10.25 7.06 7.80
C GLU A 91 -9.99 6.18 9.03
N ALA A 92 -9.13 5.18 8.90
CA ALA A 92 -8.96 4.14 9.89
C ALA A 92 -7.93 4.52 10.97
N LYS A 93 -8.41 5.07 12.09
CA LYS A 93 -7.56 5.47 13.23
C LYS A 93 -6.88 4.30 13.98
N PHE A 94 -7.27 3.07 13.65
CA PHE A 94 -6.68 1.85 14.20
C PHE A 94 -5.49 1.32 13.39
N LEU A 95 -5.15 1.95 12.25
CA LEU A 95 -3.97 1.58 11.45
C LEU A 95 -2.78 2.51 11.75
N THR A 96 -1.58 1.96 11.71
CA THR A 96 -0.32 2.69 11.96
C THR A 96 0.39 3.12 10.67
N ALA A 97 0.21 2.35 9.58
CA ALA A 97 0.69 2.69 8.24
C ALA A 97 -0.06 1.89 7.18
N VAL A 98 -0.04 2.37 5.93
CA VAL A 98 -0.54 1.58 4.79
C VAL A 98 0.43 1.49 3.62
N GLY A 99 0.22 0.47 2.78
CA GLY A 99 0.84 0.28 1.48
C GLY A 99 -0.20 0.25 0.36
N ALA A 100 0.17 0.64 -0.84
CA ALA A 100 -0.64 0.44 -2.04
C ALA A 100 0.26 -0.02 -3.18
N VAL A 101 -0.11 -1.11 -3.85
CA VAL A 101 0.65 -1.65 -5.00
C VAL A 101 -0.18 -1.50 -6.26
N GLU A 102 0.41 -0.81 -7.24
CA GLU A 102 -0.19 -0.52 -8.53
C GLU A 102 -1.64 -0.02 -8.39
N ALA A 103 -1.79 1.01 -7.55
CA ALA A 103 -3.06 1.65 -7.23
C ALA A 103 -2.87 3.16 -7.02
N GLY A 104 -3.94 3.92 -7.25
CA GLY A 104 -4.00 5.35 -6.99
C GLY A 104 -5.17 5.70 -6.07
N VAL A 105 -5.29 6.97 -5.71
CA VAL A 105 -6.46 7.44 -4.95
C VAL A 105 -7.74 7.26 -5.77
N GLY A 106 -8.80 6.78 -5.11
CA GLY A 106 -10.13 6.58 -5.69
C GLY A 106 -11.21 6.86 -4.64
N HIS A 107 -12.47 7.00 -5.09
CA HIS A 107 -13.61 7.25 -4.19
C HIS A 107 -13.40 8.42 -3.24
N MET A 108 -12.77 9.50 -3.73
CA MET A 108 -12.38 10.65 -2.90
C MET A 108 -13.56 11.43 -2.32
N ASP A 109 -14.76 11.24 -2.86
CA ASP A 109 -16.02 11.76 -2.34
C ASP A 109 -16.39 11.16 -0.98
N GLU A 110 -15.85 9.99 -0.63
CA GLU A 110 -16.03 9.35 0.68
C GLU A 110 -14.98 9.77 1.72
N TRP A 111 -13.95 10.51 1.33
CA TRP A 111 -12.83 10.85 2.23
C TRP A 111 -13.17 12.05 3.11
N HIS A 112 -12.86 11.96 4.40
CA HIS A 112 -12.80 13.13 5.29
C HIS A 112 -11.54 13.93 4.98
N MET A 113 -11.62 14.86 4.04
CA MET A 113 -10.46 15.62 3.54
C MET A 113 -9.81 16.54 4.58
N ASP A 114 -10.47 16.78 5.72
CA ASP A 114 -9.91 17.46 6.88
C ASP A 114 -8.93 16.62 7.70
N GLU A 115 -8.96 15.31 7.55
CA GLU A 115 -7.96 14.42 8.12
C GLU A 115 -6.59 14.65 7.44
N ARG A 116 -5.51 14.31 8.13
CA ARG A 116 -4.15 14.28 7.53
C ARG A 116 -3.79 12.91 6.99
N GLY A 117 -4.43 11.86 7.49
CA GLY A 117 -4.07 10.47 7.24
C GLY A 117 -2.85 10.00 8.03
N ILE A 118 -2.30 8.85 7.65
CA ILE A 118 -1.12 8.21 8.29
C ILE A 118 -0.02 7.95 7.26
N ARG A 119 1.17 7.57 7.74
CA ARG A 119 2.32 7.30 6.86
C ARG A 119 1.98 6.23 5.83
N THR A 120 2.35 6.48 4.58
CA THR A 120 1.91 5.67 3.44
C THR A 120 3.08 5.34 2.51
N MET A 121 3.09 4.13 1.97
CA MET A 121 3.94 3.73 0.85
C MET A 121 3.10 3.40 -0.38
N VAL A 122 3.51 3.88 -1.56
CA VAL A 122 2.88 3.53 -2.84
C VAL A 122 3.93 2.95 -3.77
N VAL A 123 3.67 1.75 -4.28
CA VAL A 123 4.45 1.08 -5.32
C VAL A 123 3.75 1.32 -6.65
N TRP A 124 4.36 2.13 -7.51
CA TRP A 124 3.73 2.66 -8.71
C TRP A 124 4.51 2.31 -9.98
N ASN A 125 3.79 1.76 -10.96
CA ASN A 125 4.32 1.41 -12.27
C ASN A 125 3.83 2.38 -13.35
N HIS A 126 4.72 3.21 -13.87
CA HIS A 126 4.42 4.12 -14.99
C HIS A 126 4.16 3.39 -16.32
N GLY A 127 4.44 2.08 -16.39
CA GLY A 127 4.14 1.23 -17.54
C GLY A 127 2.80 0.52 -17.44
N ASP A 128 2.06 0.66 -16.34
CA ASP A 128 0.84 -0.11 -16.09
C ASP A 128 -0.29 0.24 -17.07
N PRO A 129 -0.75 -0.73 -17.90
CA PRO A 129 -1.79 -0.49 -18.88
C PRO A 129 -3.17 -0.30 -18.24
N VAL A 130 -3.43 -0.88 -17.07
CA VAL A 130 -4.71 -0.74 -16.36
C VAL A 130 -4.78 0.64 -15.74
N LEU A 131 -3.76 1.06 -14.97
CA LEU A 131 -3.76 2.41 -14.39
C LEU A 131 -3.78 3.50 -15.46
N ALA A 132 -3.24 3.25 -16.66
CA ALA A 132 -3.37 4.16 -17.79
C ALA A 132 -4.84 4.42 -18.19
N GLU A 133 -5.72 3.42 -18.10
CA GLU A 133 -7.17 3.58 -18.33
C GLU A 133 -7.85 4.44 -17.24
N PHE A 134 -7.28 4.46 -16.02
CA PHE A 134 -7.74 5.28 -14.89
C PHE A 134 -7.02 6.64 -14.78
N GLY A 135 -6.31 7.07 -15.83
CA GLY A 135 -5.68 8.39 -15.93
C GLY A 135 -4.15 8.38 -15.82
N GLY A 136 -3.52 7.23 -15.55
CA GLY A 136 -2.07 7.03 -15.62
C GLY A 136 -1.27 8.09 -14.87
N GLU A 137 -0.48 8.88 -15.59
CA GLU A 137 0.33 9.96 -15.00
C GLU A 137 -0.50 11.06 -14.31
N GLU A 138 -1.74 11.29 -14.73
CA GLU A 138 -2.63 12.20 -14.01
C GLU A 138 -3.02 11.62 -12.65
N LEU A 139 -3.38 10.33 -12.62
CA LEU A 139 -3.68 9.60 -11.39
C LEU A 139 -2.46 9.49 -10.45
N TYR A 140 -1.25 9.32 -11.00
CA TYR A 140 -0.01 9.36 -10.23
C TYR A 140 0.15 10.69 -9.49
N ARG A 141 -0.02 11.81 -10.22
CA ARG A 141 0.11 13.15 -9.64
C ARG A 141 -1.01 13.47 -8.66
N SER A 142 -2.24 13.07 -8.96
CA SER A 142 -3.37 13.27 -8.04
C SER A 142 -3.20 12.45 -6.76
N THR A 143 -2.65 11.24 -6.85
CA THR A 143 -2.32 10.41 -5.68
C THR A 143 -1.34 11.10 -4.76
N ILE A 144 -0.22 11.62 -5.29
CA ILE A 144 0.74 12.40 -4.50
C ILE A 144 0.05 13.66 -3.92
N SER A 145 -0.67 14.41 -4.75
CA SER A 145 -1.35 15.64 -4.35
C SER A 145 -2.32 15.42 -3.19
N THR A 146 -3.13 14.37 -3.27
CA THR A 146 -4.12 14.02 -2.26
C THR A 146 -3.48 13.54 -0.97
N LEU A 147 -2.50 12.61 -1.04
CA LEU A 147 -1.82 12.08 0.15
C LEU A 147 -0.95 13.15 0.84
N ARG A 148 -0.42 14.10 0.07
CA ARG A 148 0.41 15.21 0.57
C ARG A 148 -0.37 16.52 0.66
N ARG A 149 -1.71 16.48 0.64
CA ARG A 149 -2.52 17.70 0.74
C ARG A 149 -2.13 18.50 1.98
N ARG A 150 -1.98 19.82 1.82
CA ARG A 150 -1.43 20.76 2.82
C ARG A 150 0.08 20.64 3.11
N GLY A 151 0.74 19.55 2.70
CA GLY A 151 2.18 19.35 2.84
C GLY A 151 2.99 19.61 1.56
N THR A 152 4.28 19.36 1.65
CA THR A 152 5.22 19.49 0.53
C THR A 152 4.95 18.41 -0.52
N GLN A 153 4.84 18.86 -1.78
CA GLN A 153 4.50 18.05 -2.96
C GLN A 153 5.71 17.45 -3.67
N GLN A 154 6.93 17.87 -3.30
CA GLN A 154 8.17 17.37 -3.87
C GLN A 154 8.91 16.49 -2.86
N PRO A 155 9.53 15.38 -3.31
CA PRO A 155 10.34 14.56 -2.42
C PRO A 155 11.62 15.31 -2.04
N TYR A 156 12.11 15.11 -0.82
CA TYR A 156 13.39 15.67 -0.37
C TYR A 156 14.58 14.79 -0.81
N ALA A 157 14.32 13.51 -1.10
CA ALA A 157 15.33 12.57 -1.59
C ALA A 157 14.74 11.65 -2.66
N ARG A 158 15.59 11.28 -3.62
CA ARG A 158 15.32 10.29 -4.66
C ARG A 158 16.51 9.34 -4.74
N ASP A 159 16.27 8.07 -4.46
CA ASP A 159 17.29 7.03 -4.52
C ASP A 159 17.03 6.15 -5.73
N ALA A 160 18.01 6.00 -6.62
CA ALA A 160 17.88 5.08 -7.75
C ALA A 160 17.80 3.64 -7.26
N LEU A 161 16.89 2.86 -7.84
CA LEU A 161 16.76 1.42 -7.60
C LEU A 161 17.36 0.63 -8.77
N PRO A 162 17.81 -0.61 -8.55
CA PRO A 162 18.35 -1.42 -9.64
C PRO A 162 17.34 -1.60 -10.77
N THR A 163 17.82 -1.56 -12.01
CA THR A 163 17.03 -1.75 -13.23
C THR A 163 17.32 -3.12 -13.86
N SER A 164 16.48 -3.53 -14.82
CA SER A 164 16.67 -4.74 -15.63
C SER A 164 16.07 -4.53 -17.02
N ASP A 165 16.19 -5.52 -17.89
CA ASP A 165 15.54 -5.49 -19.22
C ASP A 165 14.01 -5.29 -19.13
N ARG A 166 13.40 -5.71 -18.03
CA ARG A 166 11.97 -5.51 -17.77
C ARG A 166 11.66 -4.25 -16.97
N ILE A 167 12.55 -3.84 -16.07
CA ILE A 167 12.37 -2.66 -15.21
C ILE A 167 13.34 -1.58 -15.70
N VAL A 168 12.89 -0.78 -16.66
CA VAL A 168 13.75 0.17 -17.38
C VAL A 168 14.06 1.44 -16.57
N LYS A 169 13.28 1.71 -15.53
CA LYS A 169 13.51 2.80 -14.56
C LYS A 169 12.92 2.41 -13.22
N ALA A 170 13.62 2.68 -12.13
CA ALA A 170 13.09 2.54 -10.78
C ALA A 170 13.78 3.52 -9.82
N GLU A 171 13.02 4.12 -8.92
CA GLU A 171 13.50 5.02 -7.88
C GLU A 171 12.59 4.98 -6.64
N LEU A 172 13.19 5.25 -5.49
CA LEU A 172 12.47 5.51 -4.25
C LEU A 172 12.42 7.01 -4.01
N GLN A 173 11.24 7.61 -4.00
CA GLN A 173 11.02 9.02 -3.68
C GLN A 173 10.55 9.14 -2.24
N LYS A 174 11.23 9.96 -1.44
CA LYS A 174 10.97 10.12 0.00
C LYS A 174 10.42 11.51 0.29
N TYR A 175 9.31 11.57 1.01
CA TYR A 175 8.64 12.78 1.46
C TYR A 175 8.66 12.81 2.99
N ALA A 176 9.18 13.91 3.55
CA ALA A 176 9.31 14.07 5.00
C ALA A 176 7.96 14.39 5.63
N GLU A 177 7.84 14.14 6.93
CA GLU A 177 6.72 14.70 7.69
C GLU A 177 6.80 16.23 7.69
N ASP A 178 5.67 16.86 7.40
CA ASP A 178 5.41 18.29 7.58
C ASP A 178 3.92 18.49 7.88
N ALA A 179 3.22 19.38 7.19
CA ALA A 179 1.77 19.46 7.28
C ALA A 179 1.03 18.23 6.69
N ALA A 180 1.72 17.29 6.04
CA ALA A 180 1.21 15.96 5.69
C ALA A 180 2.10 14.83 6.28
N PRO A 181 1.56 13.61 6.47
CA PRO A 181 2.33 12.46 6.94
C PRO A 181 3.46 12.08 5.97
N PRO A 182 4.48 11.34 6.42
CA PRO A 182 5.49 10.77 5.53
C PRO A 182 4.88 9.95 4.39
N LEU A 183 5.45 10.12 3.19
CA LEU A 183 5.10 9.34 2.00
C LEU A 183 6.37 8.75 1.39
N VAL A 184 6.29 7.48 0.98
CA VAL A 184 7.32 6.81 0.20
C VAL A 184 6.70 6.37 -1.13
N MET A 185 7.24 6.83 -2.25
CA MET A 185 6.86 6.34 -3.57
C MET A 185 7.97 5.42 -4.09
N LEU A 186 7.71 4.13 -4.24
CA LEU A 186 8.52 3.26 -5.08
C LEU A 186 7.99 3.42 -6.51
N SER A 187 8.62 4.32 -7.25
CA SER A 187 8.23 4.71 -8.61
C SER A 187 9.09 3.98 -9.62
N PHE A 188 8.48 3.22 -10.51
CA PHE A 188 9.21 2.46 -11.53
C PHE A 188 8.45 2.39 -12.85
N ARG A 189 9.11 1.91 -13.90
CA ARG A 189 8.50 1.65 -15.20
C ARG A 189 8.91 0.28 -15.70
N SER A 190 7.91 -0.54 -16.02
CA SER A 190 8.08 -1.84 -16.67
C SER A 190 7.94 -1.75 -18.19
N GLU A 191 8.69 -2.59 -18.91
CA GLU A 191 8.53 -2.84 -20.35
C GLU A 191 8.65 -4.36 -20.64
N PRO A 192 7.59 -5.03 -21.17
CA PRO A 192 6.24 -4.50 -21.36
C PRO A 192 5.59 -4.12 -20.02
N GLY A 193 4.58 -3.25 -20.11
CA GLY A 193 3.77 -2.84 -18.97
C GLY A 193 3.07 -4.01 -18.27
N THR A 194 2.90 -3.91 -16.96
CA THR A 194 2.21 -4.92 -16.14
C THR A 194 1.22 -4.27 -15.18
N HIS A 195 0.17 -5.02 -14.81
CA HIS A 195 -0.70 -4.75 -13.67
C HIS A 195 -0.62 -5.96 -12.71
N ALA A 196 0.39 -5.99 -11.84
CA ALA A 196 0.72 -7.12 -10.99
C ALA A 196 1.43 -6.72 -9.69
N TRP A 197 1.26 -7.56 -8.67
CA TRP A 197 2.10 -7.52 -7.47
C TRP A 197 3.52 -8.01 -7.78
N LEU A 198 4.45 -7.07 -7.97
CA LEU A 198 5.81 -7.39 -8.40
C LEU A 198 6.65 -8.05 -7.30
N ARG A 199 7.27 -9.18 -7.66
CA ARG A 199 8.14 -9.99 -6.80
C ARG A 199 9.32 -10.60 -7.54
N HIS A 200 10.36 -10.96 -6.80
CA HIS A 200 11.48 -11.73 -7.34
C HIS A 200 11.01 -13.09 -7.92
N PRO A 201 11.64 -13.59 -8.99
CA PRO A 201 12.75 -12.99 -9.75
C PRO A 201 12.29 -12.03 -10.87
N ASN A 202 10.99 -11.73 -10.97
CA ASN A 202 10.42 -11.00 -12.11
C ASN A 202 10.74 -9.49 -12.13
N CYS A 203 11.24 -8.97 -11.01
CA CYS A 203 11.65 -7.58 -10.82
C CYS A 203 12.90 -7.51 -9.93
N THR A 204 13.50 -6.32 -9.91
CA THR A 204 14.75 -6.02 -9.19
C THR A 204 14.55 -5.66 -7.71
N PHE A 205 13.31 -5.56 -7.26
CA PHE A 205 12.90 -5.29 -5.87
C PHE A 205 11.60 -6.06 -5.58
N ASP A 206 11.40 -6.59 -4.37
CA ASP A 206 10.15 -7.27 -4.01
C ASP A 206 9.19 -6.32 -3.28
N SER A 207 7.96 -6.15 -3.80
CA SER A 207 6.98 -5.22 -3.22
C SER A 207 6.63 -5.59 -1.77
N THR A 208 6.55 -6.88 -1.47
CA THR A 208 6.26 -7.39 -0.12
C THR A 208 7.40 -7.08 0.84
N GLU A 209 8.64 -7.31 0.42
CA GLU A 209 9.81 -6.97 1.23
C GLU A 209 9.85 -5.47 1.57
N GLN A 210 9.63 -4.62 0.56
CA GLN A 210 9.63 -3.17 0.76
C GLN A 210 8.52 -2.70 1.70
N LEU A 211 7.32 -3.27 1.59
CA LEU A 211 6.20 -2.99 2.49
C LEU A 211 6.47 -3.46 3.92
N VAL A 212 7.01 -4.68 4.10
CA VAL A 212 7.37 -5.20 5.43
C VAL A 212 8.42 -4.31 6.10
N ARG A 213 9.47 -3.91 5.37
CA ARG A 213 10.47 -2.95 5.86
C ARG A 213 9.82 -1.61 6.21
N PHE A 214 8.95 -1.08 5.36
CA PHE A 214 8.22 0.15 5.62
C PHE A 214 7.37 0.08 6.91
N PHE A 215 6.68 -1.03 7.13
CA PHE A 215 5.81 -1.21 8.30
C PHE A 215 6.59 -1.33 9.59
N PHE A 216 7.58 -2.22 9.64
CA PHE A 216 8.21 -2.64 10.89
C PHE A 216 9.54 -1.92 11.20
N ASP A 217 10.24 -1.36 10.20
CA ASP A 217 11.59 -0.81 10.39
C ASP A 217 11.59 0.74 10.42
N TRP A 218 10.45 1.37 10.71
CA TRP A 218 10.27 2.84 10.68
C TRP A 218 10.51 3.54 12.03
N PRO A 219 11.11 4.75 12.06
CA PRO A 219 11.69 5.47 10.92
C PRO A 219 13.00 4.80 10.53
N ALA A 220 13.16 4.45 9.26
CA ALA A 220 14.34 3.68 8.88
C ALA A 220 15.54 4.64 8.79
N GLN A 221 16.27 4.72 9.91
CA GLN A 221 17.49 5.49 10.04
C GLN A 221 18.60 5.02 9.06
N ALA A 222 18.38 3.93 8.33
CA ALA A 222 19.23 3.50 7.22
C ALA A 222 18.44 2.60 6.23
N TRP A 223 17.71 3.19 5.27
CA TRP A 223 17.36 2.44 4.05
C TRP A 223 18.61 2.38 3.18
N VAL A 224 19.50 1.42 3.43
CA VAL A 224 20.47 1.00 2.41
C VAL A 224 19.81 -0.18 1.70
N ILE A 225 19.52 0.02 0.42
CA ILE A 225 18.89 -0.97 -0.45
C ILE A 225 19.99 -1.85 -1.03
#